data_AF-A0A356SDQ8-F1
#
_entry.id   AF-A0A356SDQ8-F1
#
_cell.length_a   1.000
_cell.length_b   1.000
_cell.length_c   1.000
_cell.angle_alpha   90.00
_cell.angle_beta   90.00
_cell.angle_gamma   90.00
#
_symmetry.space_group_name_H-M   'P 1'
#
loop_
_entity.id
_entity.type
_entity.pdbx_description
1 polymer ?
#
loop_
_entity_poly.entity_id
_entity_poly.type
_entity_poly.pdbx_seq_one_letter_code
_entity_poly.pdbx_strand_id
1 'polypeptide(L)'
;MKHTMSKLATGVITMLLALSAVAQEDELKTMPGYVAFESLDEVYGEPRVRVNVGGFLLSLMSMAAKNDPEAAAVLEGLEGVRINVYSTGGEVLPAIDRLQNAKN
;
A
#
# COMPACT_ATOMS: atom_id res chain seq x y z
N MET A 1 16.32 10.80 37.89
CA MET A 1 15.19 9.83 37.79
C MET A 1 14.01 10.33 36.97
N LYS A 2 13.59 11.61 37.05
CA LYS A 2 12.45 12.13 36.26
C LYS A 2 12.69 12.13 34.73
N HIS A 3 13.91 12.46 34.28
CA HIS A 3 14.26 12.49 32.85
C HIS A 3 14.37 11.10 32.20
N THR A 4 14.73 10.07 32.95
CA THR A 4 14.83 8.69 32.42
C THR A 4 13.45 8.06 32.24
N MET A 5 12.49 8.40 33.11
CA MET A 5 11.12 7.91 33.04
C MET A 5 10.33 8.54 31.87
N SER A 6 10.60 9.82 31.57
CA SER A 6 10.01 10.50 30.39
C SER A 6 10.54 9.94 29.07
N LYS A 7 11.84 9.64 28.96
CA LYS A 7 12.42 9.01 27.74
C LYS A 7 11.87 7.61 27.48
N LEU A 8 11.63 6.84 28.55
CA LEU A 8 11.01 5.51 28.45
C LEU A 8 9.56 5.61 27.95
N ALA A 9 8.78 6.56 28.49
CA ALA A 9 7.40 6.79 28.05
C ALA A 9 7.33 7.24 26.58
N THR A 10 8.22 8.15 26.15
CA THR A 10 8.30 8.56 24.74
C THR A 10 8.65 7.39 23.83
N GLY A 11 9.63 6.55 24.19
CA GLY A 11 10.00 5.37 23.41
C GLY A 11 8.84 4.37 23.25
N VAL A 12 8.08 4.14 24.32
CA VAL A 12 6.88 3.28 24.29
C VAL A 12 5.82 3.85 23.35
N ILE A 13 5.53 5.16 23.42
CA ILE A 13 4.55 5.80 22.56
C ILE A 13 4.98 5.75 21.08
N THR A 14 6.25 6.01 20.76
CA THR A 14 6.75 5.91 19.39
C THR A 14 6.65 4.49 18.84
N MET A 15 6.90 3.47 19.68
CA MET A 15 6.76 2.07 19.29
C MET A 15 5.30 1.66 19.07
N LEU A 16 4.38 2.15 19.91
CA LEU A 16 2.93 1.96 19.74
C LEU A 16 2.41 2.61 18.45
N LEU A 17 2.92 3.79 18.08
CA LEU A 17 2.54 4.45 16.82
C LEU A 17 3.10 3.75 15.58
N ALA A 18 4.28 3.12 15.67
CA ALA A 18 4.86 2.36 14.58
C ALA A 18 4.10 1.04 14.30
N LEU A 19 3.51 0.42 15.33
CA LEU A 19 2.68 -0.78 15.21
C LEU A 19 1.40 -0.52 14.39
N SER A 20 0.81 0.66 14.52
CA SER A 20 -0.41 1.06 13.77
C SER A 20 -0.21 1.04 12.26
N ALA A 21 0.99 1.43 11.78
CA ALA A 21 1.30 1.48 10.35
C ALA A 21 1.47 0.09 9.73
N VAL A 22 2.03 -0.88 10.48
CA VAL A 22 2.19 -2.26 10.03
C VAL A 22 0.85 -3.01 10.02
N ALA A 23 -0.01 -2.77 11.01
CA ALA A 23 -1.34 -3.39 11.07
C ALA A 23 -2.22 -3.02 9.87
N GLN A 24 -2.14 -1.76 9.42
CA GLN A 24 -2.90 -1.28 8.27
C GLN A 24 -2.43 -1.90 6.93
N GLU A 25 -1.14 -2.27 6.81
CA GLU A 25 -0.66 -2.97 5.61
C GLU A 25 -1.18 -4.41 5.51
N ASP A 26 -1.44 -5.05 6.64
CA ASP A 26 -1.82 -6.47 6.74
C ASP A 26 -3.33 -6.68 6.58
N GLU A 27 -4.14 -5.77 7.11
CA GLU A 27 -5.60 -5.78 6.97
C GLU A 27 -6.01 -5.77 5.48
N LEU A 28 -5.31 -4.97 4.66
CA LEU A 28 -5.51 -4.91 3.20
C LEU A 28 -5.27 -6.25 2.49
N LYS A 29 -4.39 -7.12 3.03
CA LYS A 29 -4.07 -8.43 2.42
C LYS A 29 -5.17 -9.47 2.62
N THR A 30 -6.05 -9.22 3.58
CA THR A 30 -7.14 -10.15 3.94
C THR A 30 -8.45 -9.83 3.22
N MET A 31 -8.49 -8.74 2.45
CA MET A 31 -9.71 -8.27 1.80
C MET A 31 -10.04 -9.09 0.54
N PRO A 32 -11.32 -9.35 0.25
CA PRO A 32 -11.75 -9.99 -1.00
C PRO A 32 -11.26 -9.22 -2.22
N GLY A 33 -10.70 -9.92 -3.21
CA GLY A 33 -10.11 -9.29 -4.40
C GLY A 33 -8.69 -8.74 -4.19
N TYR A 34 -8.09 -8.92 -3.01
CA TYR A 34 -6.66 -8.71 -2.82
C TYR A 34 -5.87 -9.70 -3.69
N VAL A 35 -5.09 -9.15 -4.61
CA VAL A 35 -4.15 -9.92 -5.42
C VAL A 35 -2.77 -9.73 -4.80
N ALA A 36 -2.22 -10.83 -4.27
CA ALA A 36 -0.86 -10.89 -3.79
C ALA A 36 0.09 -10.89 -5.00
N PHE A 37 0.45 -9.70 -5.49
CA PHE A 37 1.58 -9.57 -6.38
C PHE A 37 2.84 -9.87 -5.56
N GLU A 38 3.62 -10.87 -5.97
CA GLU A 38 4.95 -11.10 -5.40
C GLU A 38 5.75 -9.81 -5.52
N SER A 39 6.32 -9.34 -4.40
CA SER A 39 7.04 -8.07 -4.42
C SER A 39 8.25 -8.21 -5.34
N LEU A 40 8.51 -7.17 -6.13
CA LEU A 40 9.69 -7.17 -6.99
C LEU A 40 10.95 -6.78 -6.20
N ASP A 41 10.88 -6.79 -4.87
CA ASP A 41 11.97 -6.37 -3.98
C ASP A 41 13.17 -7.29 -4.12
N GLU A 42 12.95 -8.59 -4.35
CA GLU A 42 14.03 -9.56 -4.62
C GLU A 42 14.78 -9.26 -5.94
N VAL A 43 14.11 -8.59 -6.89
CA VAL A 43 14.62 -8.32 -8.23
C VAL A 43 15.21 -6.91 -8.34
N TYR A 44 14.53 -5.91 -7.78
CA TYR A 44 14.86 -4.49 -7.93
C TYR A 44 15.23 -3.79 -6.61
N GLY A 45 15.24 -4.52 -5.48
CA GLY A 45 15.44 -3.94 -4.14
C GLY A 45 14.22 -3.15 -3.66
N GLU A 46 14.38 -2.37 -2.58
CA GLU A 46 13.25 -1.63 -2.03
C GLU A 46 12.66 -0.62 -3.03
N PRO A 47 11.31 -0.50 -3.09
CA PRO A 47 10.66 0.45 -3.97
C PRO A 47 11.05 1.88 -3.62
N ARG A 48 11.32 2.69 -4.65
CA ARG A 48 11.64 4.11 -4.48
C ARG A 48 10.45 4.90 -3.96
N VAL A 49 9.25 4.48 -4.32
CA VAL A 49 7.99 5.10 -3.87
C VAL A 49 6.98 4.01 -3.58
N ARG A 50 6.35 4.08 -2.41
CA ARG A 50 5.18 3.28 -2.03
C ARG A 50 3.99 4.22 -1.88
N VAL A 51 2.96 4.06 -2.70
CA VAL A 51 1.70 4.82 -2.58
C VAL A 51 0.63 3.87 -2.08
N ASN A 52 0.13 4.13 -0.87
CA ASN A 52 -1.03 3.44 -0.32
C ASN A 52 -2.22 4.40 -0.40
N VAL A 53 -3.12 4.14 -1.35
CA VAL A 53 -4.38 4.86 -1.50
C VAL A 53 -5.44 4.10 -0.71
N GLY A 54 -5.71 4.56 0.50
CA GLY A 54 -6.76 3.97 1.36
C GLY A 54 -8.15 4.54 1.08
N GLY A 55 -9.16 3.96 1.75
CA GLY A 55 -10.58 4.27 1.55
C GLY A 55 -10.97 5.75 1.59
N PHE A 56 -10.29 6.60 2.38
CA PHE A 56 -10.57 8.05 2.38
C PHE A 56 -10.23 8.73 1.05
N LEU A 57 -9.06 8.43 0.48
CA LEU A 57 -8.65 9.02 -0.80
C LEU A 57 -9.47 8.44 -1.96
N LEU A 58 -9.80 7.15 -1.88
CA LEU A 58 -10.70 6.50 -2.85
C LEU A 58 -12.12 7.08 -2.78
N SER A 59 -12.64 7.34 -1.59
CA SER A 59 -13.94 8.01 -1.39
C SER A 59 -13.93 9.43 -1.99
N LEU A 60 -12.83 10.17 -1.82
CA LEU A 60 -12.66 11.49 -2.44
C LEU A 60 -12.63 11.39 -3.98
N MET A 61 -11.91 10.40 -4.53
CA MET A 61 -11.88 10.16 -5.98
C MET A 61 -13.24 9.73 -6.52
N SER A 62 -13.98 8.91 -5.78
CA SER A 62 -15.33 8.47 -6.14
C SER A 62 -16.32 9.65 -6.16
N MET A 63 -16.17 10.59 -5.23
CA MET A 63 -16.92 11.86 -5.26
C MET A 63 -16.54 12.75 -6.46
N ALA A 64 -15.27 12.78 -6.85
CA ALA A 64 -14.80 13.52 -8.03
C ALA A 64 -15.26 12.87 -9.35
N ALA A 65 -15.39 11.54 -9.37
CA ALA A 65 -15.89 10.75 -10.49
C ALA A 65 -17.42 10.71 -10.61
N LYS A 66 -18.16 11.46 -9.76
CA LYS A 66 -19.64 11.42 -9.70
C LYS A 66 -20.35 11.67 -11.04
N ASN A 67 -19.71 12.36 -11.98
CA ASN A 67 -20.27 12.64 -13.32
C ASN A 67 -19.89 11.58 -14.38
N ASP A 68 -19.13 10.56 -13.98
CA ASP A 68 -18.75 9.40 -14.78
C ASP A 68 -19.24 8.12 -14.05
N PRO A 69 -20.41 7.60 -14.44
CA PRO A 69 -21.02 6.44 -13.78
C PRO A 69 -20.14 5.18 -13.86
N GLU A 70 -19.34 5.05 -14.92
CA GLU A 70 -18.46 3.90 -15.12
C GLU A 70 -17.28 3.97 -14.16
N ALA A 71 -16.64 5.14 -14.05
CA ALA A 71 -15.57 5.36 -13.08
C ALA A 71 -16.06 5.23 -11.63
N ALA A 72 -17.27 5.73 -11.32
CA ALA A 72 -17.87 5.62 -10.00
C ALA A 72 -18.11 4.15 -9.59
N ALA A 73 -18.62 3.33 -10.52
CA ALA A 73 -18.88 1.91 -10.26
C ALA A 73 -17.57 1.12 -9.99
N VAL A 74 -16.49 1.45 -10.71
CA VAL A 74 -15.17 0.84 -10.47
C VAL A 74 -14.60 1.26 -9.12
N LEU A 75 -14.79 2.52 -8.72
CA LEU A 75 -14.29 3.05 -7.45
C LEU A 75 -15.10 2.60 -6.23
N GLU A 76 -16.37 2.28 -6.40
CA GLU A 76 -17.26 1.82 -5.30
C GLU A 76 -16.81 0.48 -4.71
N GLY A 77 -16.23 -0.41 -5.52
CA GLY A 77 -15.73 -1.71 -5.07
C GLY A 77 -14.27 -1.72 -4.58
N LEU A 78 -13.58 -0.57 -4.60
CA LEU A 78 -12.16 -0.48 -4.22
C LEU A 78 -12.02 -0.01 -2.77
N GLU A 79 -11.54 -0.89 -1.91
CA GLU A 79 -11.25 -0.58 -0.50
C GLU A 79 -9.84 0.01 -0.30
N GLY A 80 -8.91 -0.32 -1.20
CA GLY A 80 -7.54 0.18 -1.17
C GLY A 80 -6.76 -0.13 -2.44
N VAL A 81 -5.82 0.74 -2.80
CA VAL A 81 -4.86 0.51 -3.90
C VAL A 81 -3.44 0.71 -3.38
N ARG A 82 -2.56 -0.28 -3.59
CA ARG A 82 -1.14 -0.18 -3.29
C ARG A 82 -0.34 -0.12 -4.59
N ILE A 83 0.50 0.89 -4.72
CA ILE A 83 1.37 1.09 -5.88
C ILE A 83 2.82 1.09 -5.40
N ASN A 84 3.61 0.16 -5.92
CA ASN A 84 5.05 0.10 -5.67
C ASN A 84 5.80 0.55 -6.93
N VAL A 85 6.68 1.54 -6.81
CA VAL A 85 7.48 2.06 -7.93
C VAL A 85 8.94 1.65 -7.74
N TYR A 86 9.46 0.88 -8.70
CA TYR A 86 10.82 0.39 -8.69
C TYR A 86 11.70 1.10 -9.71
N SER A 87 13.00 1.17 -9.41
CA SER A 87 13.99 1.58 -10.39
C SER A 87 14.46 0.36 -11.16
N THR A 88 13.96 0.19 -12.38
CA THR A 88 14.30 -0.98 -13.20
C THR A 88 15.66 -0.89 -13.87
N GLY A 89 16.28 0.30 -13.92
CA GLY A 89 17.55 0.52 -14.62
C GLY A 89 17.50 0.20 -16.13
N GLY A 90 16.30 0.08 -16.71
CA GLY A 90 16.08 -0.37 -18.09
C GLY A 90 15.66 -1.83 -18.24
N GLU A 91 15.84 -2.66 -17.21
CA GLU A 91 15.55 -4.10 -17.25
C GLU A 91 14.09 -4.38 -16.86
N VAL A 92 13.21 -4.45 -17.86
CA VAL A 92 11.75 -4.60 -17.65
C VAL A 92 11.25 -6.05 -17.78
N LEU A 93 12.07 -6.95 -18.31
CA LEU A 93 11.67 -8.34 -18.57
C LEU A 93 11.17 -9.09 -17.33
N PRO A 94 11.83 -8.99 -16.15
CA PRO A 94 11.35 -9.64 -14.94
C PRO A 94 9.95 -9.16 -14.51
N ALA A 95 9.66 -7.87 -14.68
CA ALA A 95 8.35 -7.31 -14.35
C ALA A 95 7.24 -7.81 -15.30
N ILE A 96 7.57 -7.96 -16.59
CA ILE A 96 6.61 -8.46 -17.60
C ILE A 96 6.27 -9.93 -17.34
N ASP A 97 7.27 -10.76 -17.03
CA ASP A 97 7.07 -12.17 -16.74
C ASP A 97 6.16 -12.39 -15.51
N ARG A 98 6.39 -11.62 -14.44
CA ARG A 98 5.53 -11.66 -13.23
C ARG A 98 4.10 -11.22 -13.52
N LEU A 99 3.90 -10.20 -14.37
CA LEU A 99 2.55 -9.73 -14.76
C LEU A 99 1.77 -10.82 -15.52
N GLN A 100 2.44 -11.60 -16.37
CA GLN A 100 1.80 -12.66 -17.15
C GLN A 100 1.41 -13.85 -16.27
N ASN A 101 2.23 -14.18 -15.26
CA ASN A 101 1.97 -15.27 -14.34
C ASN A 101 0.90 -14.94 -13.29
N ALA A 102 0.70 -13.67 -12.95
CA ALA A 102 -0.34 -13.23 -12.01
C ALA A 102 -1.78 -13.24 -12.59
N LYS A 103 -1.95 -13.49 -13.89
CA LYS A 103 -3.27 -13.58 -14.56
C LYS A 103 -3.91 -14.97 -14.50
N ASN A 104 -3.22 -15.96 -13.94
CA ASN A 104 -3.69 -17.34 -13.77
C ASN A 104 -3.94 -17.64 -12.30
#